data_AF-X1QVK1-F1
#
_entry.id   AF-X1QVK1-F1
#
_cell.length_a   1.000
_cell.length_b   1.000
_cell.length_c   1.000
_cell.angle_alpha   90.00
_cell.angle_beta   90.00
_cell.angle_gamma   90.00
#
_symmetry.space_group_name_H-M   'P 1'
#
loop_
_entity.id
_entity.type
_entity.pdbx_description
1 polymer ?
#
loop_
_entity_poly.entity_id
_entity_poly.type
_entity_poly.pdbx_seq_one_letter_code
_entity_poly.pdbx_strand_id
1 'polypeptide(L)'
;KMGYSPELKPMQAIGYRHIIGYLKGRWNLDEVTRLIQRDTRRYAKRQLTWLRADPDIIWMNLDEKPGIINKVMGFMQRLDL
;
A
#
# COMPACT_ATOMS: atom_id res chain seq x y z
N LYS A 1 -29.74 6.97 -11.77
CA LYS A 1 -29.16 6.10 -10.71
C LYS A 1 -27.69 6.46 -10.54
N MET A 2 -27.28 7.03 -9.41
CA MET A 2 -25.88 7.37 -9.14
C MET A 2 -25.16 6.12 -8.63
N GLY A 3 -24.52 5.37 -9.53
CA GLY A 3 -23.62 4.29 -9.19
C GLY A 3 -22.33 4.45 -9.98
N TYR A 4 -21.19 4.35 -9.32
CA TYR A 4 -19.88 4.39 -9.97
C TYR A 4 -19.60 3.06 -10.66
N SER A 5 -19.13 3.09 -11.92
CA SER A 5 -18.81 1.86 -12.66
C SER A 5 -17.67 1.10 -11.95
N PRO A 6 -17.80 -0.24 -11.79
CA PRO A 6 -16.70 -1.08 -11.34
C PRO A 6 -15.43 -0.98 -12.19
N GLU A 7 -15.53 -0.53 -13.43
CA GLU A 7 -14.40 -0.39 -14.37
C GLU A 7 -13.55 0.86 -14.11
N LEU A 8 -14.02 1.77 -13.25
CA LEU A 8 -13.25 2.96 -12.89
C LEU A 8 -11.93 2.58 -12.20
N LYS A 9 -10.86 3.31 -12.52
CA LYS A 9 -9.52 3.06 -11.95
C LYS A 9 -9.51 2.93 -10.42
N PRO A 10 -10.18 3.79 -9.63
CA PRO A 10 -10.23 3.62 -8.18
C PRO A 10 -10.87 2.31 -7.73
N MET A 11 -11.85 1.80 -8.48
CA MET A 11 -12.54 0.55 -8.19
C MET A 11 -11.68 -0.69 -8.48
N GLN A 12 -10.57 -0.52 -9.20
CA GLN A 12 -9.59 -1.58 -9.45
C GLN A 12 -8.55 -1.73 -8.34
N ALA A 13 -8.59 -0.86 -7.31
CA ALA A 13 -7.69 -0.95 -6.17
C ALA A 13 -7.84 -2.29 -5.41
N ILE A 14 -6.75 -2.71 -4.75
CA ILE A 14 -6.78 -3.84 -3.80
C ILE A 14 -7.82 -3.53 -2.72
N GLY A 15 -8.53 -4.55 -2.23
CA GLY A 15 -9.78 -4.37 -1.47
C GLY A 15 -10.99 -4.18 -2.40
N TYR A 16 -11.12 -3.03 -3.05
CA TYR A 16 -12.31 -2.66 -3.83
C TYR A 16 -12.70 -3.68 -4.90
N ARG A 17 -11.77 -4.08 -5.77
CA ARG A 17 -12.08 -5.08 -6.82
C ARG A 17 -12.47 -6.45 -6.28
N HIS A 18 -12.01 -6.79 -5.07
CA HIS A 18 -12.34 -8.05 -4.41
C HIS A 18 -13.76 -8.03 -3.85
N ILE A 19 -14.12 -6.94 -3.16
CA ILE A 19 -15.47 -6.74 -2.64
C ILE A 19 -16.49 -6.63 -3.78
N ILE A 20 -16.15 -5.95 -4.88
CA ILE A 20 -16.98 -5.96 -6.09
C ILE A 20 -17.19 -7.38 -6.62
N GLY A 21 -16.15 -8.23 -6.61
CA GLY A 21 -16.25 -9.63 -7.00
C GLY A 21 -17.19 -10.43 -6.09
N TYR A 22 -17.12 -10.22 -4.78
CA TYR A 22 -18.04 -10.79 -3.79
C TYR A 22 -19.49 -10.37 -4.07
N LEU A 23 -19.73 -9.06 -4.22
CA LEU A 23 -21.07 -8.50 -4.49
C LEU A 23 -21.66 -8.99 -5.82
N LYS A 24 -20.82 -9.38 -6.78
CA LYS A 24 -21.23 -9.99 -8.07
C LYS A 24 -21.33 -11.52 -8.01
N GLY A 25 -21.18 -12.14 -6.84
CA GLY A 25 -21.26 -13.59 -6.65
C GLY A 25 -20.09 -14.38 -7.24
N ARG A 26 -18.97 -13.74 -7.57
CA ARG A 26 -17.79 -14.43 -8.16
C ARG A 26 -16.99 -15.23 -7.14
N TRP A 27 -17.01 -14.78 -5.89
CA TRP A 27 -16.27 -15.37 -4.78
C TRP A 27 -17.12 -15.33 -3.51
N ASN A 28 -16.91 -16.29 -2.61
CA ASN A 28 -17.44 -16.21 -1.25
C ASN A 28 -16.53 -15.32 -0.38
N LEU A 29 -16.98 -15.05 0.86
CA LEU A 29 -16.29 -14.14 1.77
C LEU A 29 -14.89 -14.64 2.18
N ASP A 30 -14.73 -15.95 2.36
CA ASP A 30 -13.47 -16.57 2.74
C ASP A 30 -12.42 -16.41 1.63
N GLU A 31 -12.84 -16.66 0.38
CA GLU A 31 -11.97 -16.51 -0.78
C GLU A 31 -11.59 -15.05 -0.99
N VAL A 32 -12.53 -14.12 -0.83
CA VAL A 32 -12.25 -12.68 -0.90
C VAL A 32 -11.23 -12.25 0.15
N THR A 33 -11.36 -12.74 1.38
CA THR A 33 -10.41 -12.47 2.46
C THR A 33 -9.02 -12.99 2.10
N ARG A 34 -8.93 -14.24 1.60
CA ARG A 34 -7.68 -14.84 1.15
C ARG A 34 -7.02 -14.06 0.01
N LEU A 35 -7.82 -13.62 -0.97
CA LEU A 35 -7.35 -12.85 -2.13
C LEU A 35 -6.82 -11.47 -1.72
N ILE A 36 -7.54 -10.75 -0.86
CA ILE A 36 -7.09 -9.44 -0.34
C ILE A 36 -5.74 -9.60 0.37
N GLN A 37 -5.62 -10.54 1.30
CA GLN A 37 -4.36 -10.78 2.02
C GLN A 37 -3.21 -11.12 1.07
N ARG A 38 -3.44 -12.01 0.10
CA ARG A 38 -2.43 -12.40 -0.90
C ARG A 38 -1.97 -11.19 -1.72
N ASP A 39 -2.91 -10.42 -2.23
CA ASP A 39 -2.60 -9.33 -3.16
C ASP A 39 -2.00 -8.12 -2.44
N THR A 40 -2.40 -7.86 -1.19
CA THR A 40 -1.73 -6.88 -0.31
C THR A 40 -0.29 -7.29 -0.02
N ARG A 41 0.00 -8.55 0.31
CA ARG A 41 1.39 -9.04 0.51
C ARG A 41 2.23 -8.90 -0.75
N ARG A 42 1.67 -9.24 -1.92
CA ARG A 42 2.36 -9.07 -3.21
C ARG A 42 2.63 -7.60 -3.52
N TYR A 43 1.68 -6.71 -3.20
CA TYR A 43 1.85 -5.27 -3.38
C TYR A 43 2.95 -4.72 -2.48
N ALA A 44 2.92 -5.06 -1.18
CA ALA A 44 3.97 -4.69 -0.23
C ALA A 44 5.35 -5.19 -0.68
N LYS A 45 5.45 -6.44 -1.18
CA LYS A 45 6.70 -6.97 -1.74
C LYS A 45 7.19 -6.13 -2.92
N ARG A 46 6.29 -5.74 -3.85
CA ARG A 46 6.67 -4.87 -4.98
C ARG A 46 7.13 -3.50 -4.50
N GLN A 47 6.43 -2.89 -3.55
CA GLN A 47 6.86 -1.61 -2.95
C GLN A 47 8.26 -1.73 -2.35
N LEU A 48 8.54 -2.79 -1.59
CA LEU A 48 9.88 -3.04 -1.04
C LEU A 48 10.93 -3.26 -2.13
N THR A 49 10.60 -3.98 -3.21
CA THR A 49 11.53 -4.14 -4.35
C THR A 49 11.89 -2.80 -4.97
N TRP A 50 10.91 -1.93 -5.21
CA TRP A 50 11.14 -0.59 -5.74
C TRP A 50 11.97 0.28 -4.78
N LEU A 51 11.60 0.31 -3.50
CA LEU A 51 12.33 1.08 -2.48
C LEU A 51 13.76 0.59 -2.25
N ARG A 52 14.03 -0.71 -2.45
CA ARG A 52 15.39 -1.28 -2.30
C ARG A 52 16.30 -0.98 -3.48
N ALA A 53 15.73 -0.69 -4.65
CA ALA A 53 16.50 -0.36 -5.84
C ALA A 53 17.00 1.09 -5.81
N ASP A 54 16.41 1.94 -4.97
CA ASP A 54 16.76 3.35 -4.82
C ASP A 54 17.83 3.53 -3.72
N PRO A 55 19.05 3.98 -4.07
CA PRO A 55 20.14 4.15 -3.11
C PRO A 55 19.93 5.34 -2.15
N ASP A 56 19.04 6.27 -2.47
CA ASP A 56 18.77 7.45 -1.64
C ASP A 56 17.78 7.15 -0.50
N ILE A 57 17.17 5.95 -0.50
CA ILE A 57 16.25 5.51 0.53
C ILE A 57 17.00 5.20 1.84
N ILE A 58 16.66 5.96 2.87
CA ILE A 58 17.16 5.76 4.24
C ILE A 58 16.25 4.76 4.96
N TRP A 59 16.72 3.53 5.14
CA TRP A 59 16.01 2.50 5.91
C TRP A 59 16.12 2.76 7.41
N MET A 60 15.01 2.62 8.13
CA MET A 60 14.92 2.88 9.57
C MET A 60 14.12 1.78 10.27
N ASN A 61 14.52 1.42 11.49
CA ASN A 61 13.75 0.55 12.35
C ASN A 61 12.70 1.39 13.11
N LEU A 62 11.43 0.93 13.11
CA LEU A 62 10.32 1.60 13.78
C LEU A 62 10.46 1.63 15.31
N ASP A 63 11.28 0.73 15.88
CA ASP A 63 11.56 0.71 17.32
C ASP A 63 12.45 1.90 17.74
N GLU A 64 13.17 2.52 16.81
CA GLU A 64 14.11 3.62 17.05
C GLU A 64 13.48 5.01 16.82
N LYS A 65 12.27 5.23 17.35
CA LYS A 65 11.50 6.47 17.09
C LYS A 65 12.29 7.77 17.31
N PRO A 66 13.08 7.94 18.39
CA PRO A 66 13.89 9.16 18.55
C PRO A 66 14.93 9.34 17.43
N GLY A 67 15.52 8.24 16.96
CA GLY A 67 16.47 8.25 15.85
C GLY A 67 15.83 8.61 14.51
N ILE A 68 14.58 8.20 14.28
CA ILE A 68 13.81 8.60 13.08
C ILE A 68 13.60 10.10 13.06
N ILE A 69 13.15 10.70 14.17
CA ILE A 69 12.89 12.14 14.27
C ILE A 69 14.18 12.92 13.99
N ASN A 70 15.30 12.54 14.61
CA ASN A 70 16.58 13.21 14.38
C ASN A 70 17.04 13.16 12.92
N LYS A 71 16.87 12.02 12.25
CA LYS A 71 17.20 11.86 10.82
C LYS A 71 16.32 12.76 9.94
N VAL A 72 15.02 12.81 10.21
CA VAL A 72 14.07 13.69 9.48
C VAL A 72 14.41 15.16 9.71
N MET A 73 14.64 15.57 10.95
CA MET A 73 15.01 16.96 11.28
C MET A 73 16.32 17.36 10.60
N GLY A 74 17.34 16.50 10.65
CA GLY A 74 18.60 16.75 9.95
C GLY A 74 18.45 16.80 8.43
N PHE A 75 17.52 16.04 7.85
CA PHE A 75 17.19 16.12 6.43
C PHE A 75 16.54 17.46 6.07
N MET A 76 15.59 17.93 6.87
CA MET A 76 14.93 19.24 6.66
C MET A 76 15.92 20.41 6.75
N GLN A 77 16.82 20.39 7.75
CA GLN A 77 17.84 21.43 7.93
C GLN A 77 18.83 21.52 6.76
N ARG A 78 19.16 20.39 6.12
CA ARG A 78 20.03 20.38 4.92
C ARG A 78 19.34 20.94 3.67
N LEU A 79 18.02 21.08 3.69
CA LEU A 79 17.22 21.56 2.56
C LEU A 79 16.84 23.04 2.68
N ASP A 80 17.39 23.77 3.66
CA ASP A 80 17.04 25.18 3.96
C ASP A 80 15.52 25.42 4.04
N LEU A 81 14.81 24.51 4.74
CA LEU A 81 13.42 24.68 5.17
C LEU A 81 13.34 24.97 6.67
#